data_AF-A0A2K5PUM9-F1
#
_entry.id   AF-A0A2K5PUM9-F1
#
_cell.length_a   1.000
_cell.length_b   1.000
_cell.length_c   1.000
_cell.angle_alpha   90.00
_cell.angle_beta   90.00
_cell.angle_gamma   90.00
#
_symmetry.space_group_name_H-M   'P 1'
#
loop_
_entity.id
_entity.type
_entity.pdbx_description
1 polymer ?
#
loop_
_entity_poly.entity_id
_entity_poly.type
_entity_poly.pdbx_seq_one_letter_code
_entity_poly.pdbx_strand_id
1 'polypeptide(L)'
;MTDSATANGDDRDPEIELFVKAGSDGESIGNCPFSQRLFMILWLKGVVFNVTTVDLKRKPADLHNLAPGTHPPFLTFNGDVKTDVNEFLEETLTPEKYPKLAAKHRESNTAGIDIFSKFSAYIKNTKQQNNAALERGLTKALKKLDDYLNTPLPEEIDANICGEDKGSRRKFLDGDELTLADCNLLPKLHVVKIVAKKYRNYDIPAEMTGLQRYLKNAYARDEFTNTCAADSEIELAYADVAKRLSRS
;
A
#
# COMPACT_ATOMS: atom_id res chain seq x y z
N MET A 1 -23.06 11.89 -53.15
CA MET A 1 -22.59 10.62 -52.54
C MET A 1 -21.08 10.66 -52.55
N THR A 2 -20.49 10.93 -51.40
CA THR A 2 -19.22 10.37 -50.92
C THR A 2 -19.06 10.86 -49.49
N ASP A 3 -19.35 9.95 -48.56
CA ASP A 3 -19.35 10.16 -47.12
C ASP A 3 -18.01 10.68 -46.60
N SER A 4 -18.08 11.75 -45.82
CA SER A 4 -16.99 12.20 -44.98
C SER A 4 -16.83 11.20 -43.82
N ALA A 5 -15.82 10.34 -43.92
CA ALA A 5 -15.37 9.52 -42.81
C ALA A 5 -14.87 10.44 -41.69
N THR A 6 -15.63 10.50 -40.61
CA THR A 6 -15.26 11.14 -39.35
C THR A 6 -13.99 10.51 -38.80
N ALA A 7 -12.92 11.32 -38.72
CA ALA A 7 -11.75 11.04 -37.92
C ALA A 7 -12.14 11.14 -36.44
N ASN A 8 -12.56 10.03 -35.82
CA ASN A 8 -12.62 9.89 -34.37
C ASN A 8 -11.41 9.04 -33.94
N GLY A 9 -10.27 9.70 -33.74
CA GLY A 9 -9.14 9.13 -32.99
C GLY A 9 -9.35 9.38 -31.50
N ASP A 10 -9.20 8.34 -30.70
CA ASP A 10 -9.41 8.29 -29.24
C ASP A 10 -8.75 9.43 -28.47
N ASP A 11 -9.56 10.39 -28.03
CA ASP A 11 -9.26 11.30 -26.91
C ASP A 11 -10.27 11.06 -25.77
N ARG A 12 -10.71 9.80 -25.61
CA ARG A 12 -11.50 9.41 -24.45
C ARG A 12 -10.53 9.02 -23.36
N ASP A 13 -10.64 9.69 -22.21
CA ASP A 13 -9.97 9.22 -21.01
C ASP A 13 -10.35 7.76 -20.77
N PRO A 14 -9.38 6.89 -20.43
CA PRO A 14 -9.64 5.48 -20.25
C PRO A 14 -10.67 5.27 -19.14
N GLU A 15 -11.64 4.40 -19.37
CA GLU A 15 -12.60 4.02 -18.35
C GLU A 15 -11.93 3.04 -17.39
N ILE A 16 -11.59 3.53 -16.20
CA ILE A 16 -10.91 2.75 -15.17
C ILE A 16 -11.89 2.55 -14.02
N GLU A 17 -12.14 1.28 -13.68
CA GLU A 17 -12.90 0.92 -12.49
C GLU A 17 -12.09 -0.03 -11.61
N LEU A 18 -11.87 0.39 -10.36
CA LEU A 18 -11.17 -0.38 -9.35
C LEU A 18 -12.18 -1.08 -8.45
N PHE A 19 -12.11 -2.41 -8.42
CA PHE A 19 -12.93 -3.24 -7.54
C PHE A 19 -12.15 -3.57 -6.27
N VAL A 20 -12.57 -3.01 -5.15
CA VAL A 20 -11.93 -3.19 -3.84
C VAL A 20 -12.79 -4.07 -2.93
N LYS A 21 -12.17 -4.66 -1.91
CA LYS A 21 -12.92 -5.42 -0.91
C LYS A 21 -13.81 -4.47 -0.07
N ALA A 22 -15.09 -4.81 0.08
CA ALA A 22 -15.98 -4.09 0.99
C ALA A 22 -15.68 -4.38 2.47
N GLY A 23 -16.01 -3.43 3.34
CA GLY A 23 -15.96 -3.54 4.79
C GLY A 23 -17.03 -4.46 5.36
N SER A 24 -17.12 -4.50 6.68
CA SER A 24 -18.06 -5.37 7.40
C SER A 24 -19.53 -5.02 7.17
N ASP A 25 -19.81 -3.76 6.80
CA ASP A 25 -21.12 -3.24 6.40
C ASP A 25 -21.51 -3.59 4.96
N GLY A 26 -20.56 -4.06 4.14
CA GLY A 26 -20.77 -4.40 2.73
C GLY A 26 -20.71 -3.21 1.76
N GLU A 27 -20.48 -1.99 2.26
CA GLU A 27 -20.50 -0.75 1.46
C GLU A 27 -19.22 0.07 1.61
N SER A 28 -18.62 0.09 2.80
CA SER A 28 -17.39 0.84 3.06
C SER A 28 -16.14 0.17 2.47
N ILE A 29 -15.01 0.90 2.45
CA ILE A 29 -13.71 0.33 2.08
C ILE A 29 -13.25 -0.63 3.18
N GLY A 30 -13.11 -1.91 2.82
CA GLY A 30 -12.65 -2.95 3.72
C GLY A 30 -11.14 -3.01 3.84
N ASN A 31 -10.66 -3.67 4.90
CA ASN A 31 -9.23 -3.91 5.10
C ASN A 31 -8.65 -4.83 4.01
N CYS A 32 -7.94 -4.23 3.05
CA CYS A 32 -7.15 -4.93 2.05
C CYS A 32 -5.95 -4.07 1.61
N PRO A 33 -4.74 -4.33 2.12
CA PRO A 33 -3.53 -3.57 1.75
C PRO A 33 -3.25 -3.55 0.25
N PHE A 34 -3.64 -4.61 -0.47
CA PHE A 34 -3.51 -4.67 -1.93
C PHE A 34 -4.51 -3.75 -2.64
N SER A 35 -5.75 -3.63 -2.11
CA SER A 35 -6.76 -2.71 -2.67
C SER A 35 -6.32 -1.27 -2.49
N GLN A 36 -5.89 -0.92 -1.27
CA GLN A 36 -5.39 0.42 -0.96
C GLN A 36 -4.17 0.77 -1.82
N ARG A 37 -3.24 -0.16 -2.03
CA ARG A 37 -2.10 0.04 -2.93
C ARG A 37 -2.53 0.49 -4.33
N LEU A 38 -3.47 -0.21 -4.96
CA LEU A 38 -3.93 0.13 -6.31
C LEU A 38 -4.67 1.46 -6.33
N PHE A 39 -5.47 1.73 -5.31
CA PHE A 39 -6.17 3.02 -5.15
C PHE A 39 -5.16 4.18 -5.09
N MET A 40 -4.12 4.07 -4.25
CA MET A 40 -3.06 5.07 -4.16
C MET A 40 -2.35 5.29 -5.50
N ILE A 41 -2.08 4.22 -6.26
CA ILE A 41 -1.42 4.32 -7.56
C ILE A 41 -2.28 5.10 -8.55
N LEU A 42 -3.57 4.77 -8.68
CA LEU A 42 -4.49 5.49 -9.57
C LEU A 42 -4.63 6.96 -9.18
N TRP A 43 -4.70 7.25 -7.88
CA TRP A 43 -4.74 8.62 -7.37
C TRP A 43 -3.47 9.40 -7.73
N LEU A 44 -2.29 8.82 -7.49
CA LEU A 44 -1.00 9.46 -7.79
C LEU A 44 -0.77 9.63 -9.30
N LYS A 45 -1.34 8.75 -10.13
CA LYS A 45 -1.35 8.94 -11.59
C LYS A 45 -2.23 10.13 -12.00
N GLY A 46 -3.20 10.54 -11.19
CA GLY A 46 -4.12 11.63 -11.52
C GLY A 46 -5.13 11.26 -12.61
N VAL A 47 -5.39 9.96 -12.78
CA VAL A 47 -6.44 9.47 -13.69
C VAL A 47 -7.82 9.64 -13.05
N VAL A 48 -8.86 9.80 -13.87
CA VAL A 48 -10.24 9.66 -13.40
C VAL A 48 -10.57 8.17 -13.37
N PHE A 49 -11.07 7.68 -12.23
CA PHE A 49 -11.46 6.29 -12.05
C PHE A 49 -12.61 6.18 -11.05
N ASN A 50 -13.37 5.10 -11.19
CA ASN A 50 -14.41 4.74 -10.24
C ASN A 50 -13.90 3.68 -9.26
N VAL A 51 -14.42 3.69 -8.04
CA VAL A 51 -14.13 2.68 -7.02
C VAL A 51 -15.43 1.98 -6.64
N THR A 52 -15.45 0.67 -6.84
CA THR A 52 -16.59 -0.18 -6.52
C THR A 52 -16.19 -1.16 -5.42
N THR A 53 -16.89 -1.10 -4.29
CA THR A 53 -16.68 -2.01 -3.16
C THR A 53 -17.44 -3.32 -3.39
N VAL A 54 -16.75 -4.43 -3.21
CA VAL A 54 -17.29 -5.77 -3.43
C VAL A 54 -17.51 -6.49 -2.11
N ASP A 55 -18.78 -6.75 -1.77
CA ASP A 55 -19.14 -7.66 -0.68
C ASP A 55 -18.89 -9.11 -1.11
N LEU A 56 -17.93 -9.76 -0.47
CA LEU A 56 -17.57 -11.16 -0.73
C LEU A 56 -18.65 -12.15 -0.23
N LYS A 57 -19.52 -11.74 0.70
CA LYS A 57 -20.63 -12.56 1.20
C LYS A 57 -21.84 -12.50 0.27
N ARG A 58 -22.03 -11.36 -0.41
CA ARG A 58 -23.12 -11.10 -1.35
C ARG A 58 -22.56 -10.67 -2.69
N LYS A 59 -21.88 -11.59 -3.38
CA LYS A 59 -21.31 -11.30 -4.70
C LYS A 59 -22.44 -10.93 -5.68
N PRO A 60 -22.41 -9.73 -6.29
CA PRO A 60 -23.35 -9.38 -7.35
C PRO A 60 -23.18 -10.32 -8.54
N ALA A 61 -24.29 -10.69 -9.19
CA ALA A 61 -24.25 -11.56 -10.38
C ALA A 61 -23.41 -10.95 -11.51
N ASP A 62 -23.48 -9.62 -11.67
CA ASP A 62 -22.74 -8.87 -12.68
C ASP A 62 -21.22 -9.00 -12.49
N LEU A 63 -20.75 -9.06 -11.24
CA LEU A 63 -19.33 -9.25 -10.92
C LEU A 63 -18.84 -10.65 -11.30
N HIS A 64 -19.70 -11.67 -11.16
CA HIS A 64 -19.38 -13.04 -11.57
C HIS A 64 -19.22 -13.13 -13.09
N ASN A 65 -19.99 -12.37 -13.85
CA ASN A 65 -19.90 -12.32 -15.31
C ASN A 65 -18.70 -11.49 -15.77
N LEU A 66 -18.38 -10.39 -15.06
CA LEU A 66 -17.25 -9.52 -15.37
C LEU A 66 -15.91 -10.21 -15.12
N ALA A 67 -15.74 -10.86 -13.97
CA ALA A 67 -14.48 -11.48 -13.56
C ALA A 67 -14.72 -12.84 -12.87
N PRO A 68 -15.03 -13.91 -13.64
CA PRO A 68 -15.35 -15.22 -13.08
C PRO A 68 -14.16 -15.81 -12.32
N GLY A 69 -14.32 -16.00 -11.01
CA GLY A 69 -13.29 -16.58 -10.15
C GLY A 69 -12.23 -15.59 -9.64
N THR A 70 -12.26 -14.33 -10.07
CA THR A 70 -11.31 -13.31 -9.59
C THR A 70 -11.74 -12.79 -8.22
N HIS A 71 -10.82 -12.76 -7.27
CA HIS A 71 -11.02 -12.16 -5.97
C HIS A 71 -10.48 -10.72 -5.97
N PRO A 72 -11.21 -9.74 -5.39
CA PRO A 72 -10.69 -8.40 -5.19
C PRO A 72 -9.34 -8.38 -4.45
N PRO A 73 -8.43 -7.45 -4.80
CA PRO A 73 -8.66 -6.36 -5.76
C PRO A 73 -8.43 -6.77 -7.22
N PHE A 74 -9.21 -6.20 -8.13
CA PHE A 74 -8.96 -6.24 -9.57
C PHE A 74 -9.39 -4.92 -10.21
N LEU A 75 -8.92 -4.69 -11.43
CA LEU A 75 -9.17 -3.46 -12.17
C LEU A 75 -9.77 -3.81 -13.53
N THR A 76 -10.72 -3.01 -13.98
CA THR A 76 -11.10 -3.01 -15.40
C THR A 76 -10.54 -1.77 -16.08
N PHE A 77 -10.08 -1.96 -17.31
CA PHE A 77 -9.59 -0.90 -18.18
C PHE A 77 -10.34 -1.00 -19.49
N ASN A 78 -11.20 -0.02 -19.80
CA ASN A 78 -12.09 -0.04 -20.95
C ASN A 78 -12.95 -1.32 -21.04
N GLY A 79 -13.41 -1.81 -19.88
CA GLY A 79 -14.20 -3.05 -19.77
C GLY A 79 -13.40 -4.34 -19.67
N ASP A 80 -12.09 -4.32 -19.92
CA ASP A 80 -11.23 -5.51 -19.81
C ASP A 80 -10.69 -5.69 -18.39
N VAL A 81 -10.90 -6.86 -17.79
CA VAL A 81 -10.31 -7.21 -16.49
C VAL A 81 -8.79 -7.36 -16.62
N LYS A 82 -8.05 -6.67 -15.76
CA LYS A 82 -6.59 -6.76 -15.64
C LYS A 82 -6.22 -7.38 -14.30
N THR A 83 -5.41 -8.43 -14.35
CA THR A 83 -4.90 -9.15 -13.17
C THR A 83 -3.47 -8.73 -12.80
N ASP A 84 -2.65 -8.35 -13.79
CA ASP A 84 -1.26 -7.89 -13.59
C ASP A 84 -1.19 -6.35 -13.50
N VAL A 85 -1.88 -5.83 -12.50
CA VAL A 85 -2.23 -4.40 -12.43
C VAL A 85 -1.02 -3.47 -12.31
N ASN A 86 0.08 -3.87 -11.65
CA ASN A 86 1.21 -2.95 -11.43
C ASN A 86 2.01 -2.64 -12.69
N GLU A 87 2.41 -3.68 -13.43
CA GLU A 87 3.18 -3.52 -14.67
C GLU A 87 2.29 -2.88 -15.74
N PHE A 88 1.04 -3.32 -15.83
CA PHE A 88 0.05 -2.73 -16.74
C PHE A 88 -0.15 -1.24 -16.49
N LEU A 89 -0.34 -0.79 -15.24
CA LEU A 89 -0.56 0.62 -14.94
C LEU A 89 0.68 1.48 -15.25
N GLU A 90 1.90 0.98 -15.01
CA GLU A 90 3.09 1.72 -15.39
C GLU A 90 3.27 1.77 -16.91
N GLU A 91 3.10 0.67 -17.64
CA GLU A 91 3.29 0.65 -19.09
C GLU A 91 2.20 1.42 -19.84
N THR A 92 0.95 1.36 -19.36
CA THR A 92 -0.21 1.93 -20.07
C THR A 92 -0.42 3.41 -19.75
N LEU A 93 -0.15 3.84 -18.51
CA LEU A 93 -0.44 5.22 -18.09
C LEU A 93 0.80 6.14 -18.18
N THR A 94 2.01 5.61 -18.04
CA THR A 94 3.23 6.47 -18.03
C THR A 94 3.67 7.08 -19.37
N PRO A 95 3.38 6.53 -20.57
CA PRO A 95 4.11 6.95 -21.77
C PRO A 95 4.03 8.44 -22.15
N GLU A 96 2.89 9.12 -21.96
CA GLU A 96 2.77 10.52 -22.41
C GLU A 96 1.91 11.45 -21.53
N LYS A 97 0.99 10.94 -20.68
CA LYS A 97 -0.01 11.76 -19.96
C LYS A 97 0.12 11.76 -18.42
N TYR A 98 0.71 10.72 -17.82
CA TYR A 98 0.70 10.53 -16.36
C TYR A 98 2.12 10.35 -15.77
N PRO A 99 2.34 10.76 -14.50
CA PRO A 99 3.66 10.73 -13.88
C PRO A 99 4.19 9.30 -13.72
N LYS A 100 5.51 9.12 -13.85
CA LYS A 100 6.19 7.86 -13.54
C LYS A 100 6.27 7.67 -12.02
N LEU A 101 5.75 6.57 -11.51
CA LEU A 101 5.74 6.27 -10.06
C LEU A 101 6.75 5.19 -9.68
N ALA A 102 7.36 4.51 -10.66
CA ALA A 102 8.39 3.51 -10.40
C ALA A 102 9.59 4.12 -9.64
N ALA A 103 9.97 3.47 -8.53
CA ALA A 103 11.14 3.85 -7.75
C ALA A 103 12.42 3.71 -8.58
N LYS A 104 13.32 4.68 -8.44
CA LYS A 104 14.65 4.71 -9.06
C LYS A 104 15.57 3.69 -8.42
N HIS A 105 15.54 3.58 -7.09
CA HIS A 105 16.38 2.65 -6.37
C HIS A 105 15.70 1.29 -6.21
N ARG A 106 16.38 0.24 -6.67
CA ARG A 106 15.92 -1.14 -6.44
C ARG A 106 15.80 -1.46 -4.94
N GLU A 107 16.63 -0.84 -4.11
CA GLU A 107 16.58 -1.02 -2.65
C GLU A 107 15.26 -0.53 -2.06
N SER A 108 14.69 0.59 -2.55
CA SER A 108 13.39 1.11 -2.13
C SER A 108 12.26 0.09 -2.33
N ASN A 109 12.29 -0.66 -3.44
CA ASN A 109 11.29 -1.70 -3.71
C ASN A 109 11.39 -2.90 -2.77
N THR A 110 12.57 -3.13 -2.17
CA THR A 110 12.84 -4.26 -1.26
C THR A 110 12.80 -3.86 0.22
N ALA A 111 12.84 -2.57 0.51
CA ALA A 111 12.81 -2.04 1.87
C ALA A 111 11.49 -2.42 2.56
N GLY A 112 11.59 -3.07 3.72
CA GLY A 112 10.42 -3.46 4.52
C GLY A 112 9.58 -4.61 3.96
N ILE A 113 10.04 -5.33 2.92
CA ILE A 113 9.30 -6.45 2.32
C ILE A 113 8.98 -7.58 3.32
N ASP A 114 9.85 -7.78 4.31
CA ASP A 114 9.71 -8.83 5.33
C ASP A 114 8.87 -8.41 6.54
N ILE A 115 8.64 -7.11 6.76
CA ILE A 115 7.91 -6.58 7.94
C ILE A 115 6.54 -7.24 8.08
N PHE A 116 5.75 -7.29 7.01
CA PHE A 116 4.39 -7.83 7.06
C PHE A 116 4.37 -9.33 7.36
N SER A 117 5.37 -10.09 6.89
CA SER A 117 5.53 -11.51 7.18
C SER A 117 5.89 -11.75 8.66
N LYS A 118 6.80 -10.94 9.22
CA LYS A 118 7.20 -11.00 10.63
C LYS A 118 6.06 -10.59 11.55
N PHE A 119 5.34 -9.53 11.18
CA PHE A 119 4.13 -9.09 11.85
C PHE A 119 3.04 -10.19 11.83
N SER A 120 2.82 -10.82 10.67
CA SER A 120 1.85 -11.91 10.54
C SER A 120 2.17 -13.09 11.46
N ALA A 121 3.45 -13.43 11.60
CA ALA A 121 3.89 -14.46 12.55
C ALA A 121 3.70 -14.02 14.01
N TYR A 122 3.98 -12.76 14.33
CA TYR A 122 3.82 -12.18 15.66
C TYR A 122 2.34 -12.13 16.11
N ILE A 123 1.45 -11.63 15.25
CA ILE A 123 0.03 -11.45 15.60
C ILE A 123 -0.73 -12.77 15.70
N LYS A 124 -0.40 -13.75 14.85
CA LYS A 124 -1.01 -15.09 14.85
C LYS A 124 -0.45 -16.00 15.95
N ASN A 125 0.59 -15.58 16.65
CA ASN A 125 1.20 -16.38 17.70
C ASN A 125 0.29 -16.51 18.93
N THR A 126 0.13 -17.75 19.39
CA THR A 126 -0.62 -18.11 20.59
C THR A 126 0.27 -18.49 21.76
N LYS A 127 1.56 -18.75 21.53
CA LYS A 127 2.52 -19.26 22.54
C LYS A 127 3.27 -18.11 23.19
N GLN A 128 3.08 -17.89 24.50
CA GLN A 128 3.72 -16.78 25.22
C GLN A 128 5.26 -16.83 25.16
N GLN A 129 5.86 -18.03 25.24
CA GLN A 129 7.30 -18.25 25.15
C GLN A 129 7.93 -17.74 23.83
N ASN A 130 7.18 -17.76 22.72
CA ASN A 130 7.66 -17.32 21.41
C ASN A 130 7.44 -15.82 21.18
N ASN A 131 6.61 -15.18 22.00
CA ASN A 131 6.19 -13.80 21.79
C ASN A 131 7.38 -12.83 21.75
N ALA A 132 8.28 -12.94 22.74
CA ALA A 132 9.46 -12.08 22.83
C ALA A 132 10.40 -12.26 21.62
N ALA A 133 10.56 -13.48 21.11
CA ALA A 133 11.40 -13.73 19.94
C ALA A 133 10.80 -13.15 18.65
N LEU A 134 9.48 -13.29 18.48
CA LEU A 134 8.74 -12.77 17.33
C LEU A 134 8.67 -11.24 17.34
N GLU A 135 8.48 -10.64 18.52
CA GLU A 135 8.50 -9.20 18.71
C GLU A 135 9.87 -8.62 18.34
N ARG A 136 10.97 -9.21 18.85
CA ARG A 136 12.33 -8.84 18.44
C ARG A 136 12.53 -8.99 16.93
N GLY A 137 11.93 -10.02 16.31
CA GLY A 137 11.97 -10.22 14.87
C GLY A 137 11.29 -9.09 14.08
N LEU A 138 10.11 -8.64 14.55
CA LEU A 138 9.40 -7.50 13.99
C LEU A 138 10.18 -6.19 14.20
N THR A 139 10.63 -5.93 15.42
CA THR A 139 11.43 -4.74 15.75
C THR A 139 12.72 -4.69 14.93
N LYS A 140 13.38 -5.83 14.68
CA LYS A 140 14.57 -5.90 13.82
C LYS A 140 14.25 -5.54 12.36
N ALA A 141 13.11 -6.01 11.83
CA ALA A 141 12.69 -5.67 10.47
C ALA A 141 12.32 -4.18 10.36
N LEU A 142 11.62 -3.63 11.36
CA LEU A 142 11.33 -2.18 11.44
C LEU A 142 12.61 -1.36 11.57
N LYS A 143 13.58 -1.81 12.36
CA LYS A 143 14.89 -1.17 12.48
C LYS A 143 15.64 -1.15 11.15
N LYS A 144 15.63 -2.25 10.39
CA LYS A 144 16.23 -2.29 9.05
C LYS A 144 15.62 -1.26 8.10
N LEU A 145 14.30 -1.04 8.19
CA LEU A 145 13.62 0.00 7.43
C LEU A 145 13.98 1.41 7.93
N ASP A 146 14.07 1.59 9.25
CA ASP A 146 14.50 2.87 9.85
C ASP A 146 15.93 3.24 9.45
N ASP A 147 16.86 2.28 9.50
CA ASP A 147 18.25 2.42 9.06
C ASP A 147 18.28 2.83 7.57
N TYR A 148 17.44 2.21 6.72
CA TYR A 148 17.31 2.59 5.30
C TYR A 148 16.80 4.02 5.12
N LEU A 149 15.76 4.41 5.87
CA LEU A 149 15.17 5.75 5.82
C LEU A 149 16.11 6.84 6.35
N ASN A 150 17.06 6.50 7.22
CA ASN A 150 18.06 7.42 7.75
C ASN A 150 19.35 7.44 6.94
N THR A 151 19.62 6.43 6.13
CA THR A 151 20.76 6.40 5.21
C THR A 151 20.48 7.28 3.98
N PRO A 152 21.32 8.30 3.68
CA PRO A 152 21.14 9.15 2.51
C PRO A 152 21.16 8.37 1.19
N LEU A 153 20.29 8.73 0.25
CA LEU A 153 20.34 8.20 -1.11
C LEU A 153 21.49 8.86 -1.91
N PRO A 154 22.03 8.22 -2.96
CA PRO A 154 23.11 8.75 -3.77
C PRO A 154 22.90 10.19 -4.27
N GLU A 155 21.66 10.57 -4.59
CA GLU A 155 21.30 11.92 -5.04
C GLU A 155 21.27 12.96 -3.91
N GLU A 156 21.14 12.52 -2.66
CA GLU A 156 21.22 13.38 -1.48
C GLU A 156 22.68 13.61 -1.03
N ILE A 157 23.62 12.80 -1.53
CA ILE A 157 25.04 12.89 -1.21
C ILE A 157 25.66 13.98 -2.09
N ASP A 158 25.67 15.21 -1.58
CA ASP A 158 26.37 16.31 -2.23
C ASP A 158 27.89 16.09 -2.17
N ALA A 159 28.53 15.97 -3.33
CA ALA A 159 29.96 15.76 -3.47
C ALA A 159 30.82 16.90 -2.87
N ASN A 160 30.21 18.06 -2.56
CA ASN A 160 30.89 19.22 -1.98
C ASN A 160 30.68 19.41 -0.47
N ILE A 161 29.90 18.56 0.20
CA ILE A 161 29.64 18.69 1.65
C ILE A 161 30.40 17.60 2.42
N CYS A 162 31.66 17.89 2.75
CA CYS A 162 32.43 17.11 3.73
C CYS A 162 31.94 17.43 5.15
N GLY A 163 31.04 16.60 5.69
CA GLY A 163 30.67 16.64 7.11
C GLY A 163 30.00 15.33 7.51
N GLU A 164 30.52 14.68 8.56
CA GLU A 164 30.16 13.33 9.01
C GLU A 164 28.72 13.15 9.55
N ASP A 165 27.81 14.12 9.38
CA ASP A 165 26.62 14.18 10.25
C ASP A 165 25.36 14.76 9.59
N LYS A 166 24.90 14.16 8.50
CA LYS A 166 23.55 14.46 7.96
C LYS A 166 22.85 13.18 7.54
N GLY A 167 22.17 12.54 8.49
CA GLY A 167 21.16 11.53 8.18
C GLY A 167 20.15 12.06 7.16
N SER A 168 19.57 11.14 6.38
CA SER A 168 18.63 11.48 5.30
C SER A 168 17.43 12.26 5.83
N ARG A 169 16.98 13.26 5.04
CA ARG A 169 15.82 14.12 5.35
C ARG A 169 14.66 13.89 4.40
N ARG A 170 14.78 12.95 3.47
CA ARG A 170 13.73 12.62 2.51
C ARG A 170 12.39 12.30 3.17
N LYS A 171 11.32 12.61 2.46
CA LYS A 171 9.96 12.39 2.96
C LYS A 171 9.52 10.93 2.87
N PHE A 172 9.90 10.24 1.79
CA PHE A 172 9.43 8.89 1.41
C PHE A 172 10.59 7.93 1.11
N LEU A 173 10.31 6.71 0.65
CA LEU A 173 11.34 5.66 0.48
C LEU A 173 12.44 6.05 -0.51
N ASP A 174 12.05 6.59 -1.66
CA ASP A 174 12.91 6.84 -2.82
C ASP A 174 13.17 8.34 -3.09
N GLY A 175 12.75 9.22 -2.15
CA GLY A 175 12.90 10.67 -2.27
C GLY A 175 11.78 11.44 -1.60
N ASP A 176 11.45 12.60 -2.15
CA ASP A 176 10.42 13.50 -1.61
C ASP A 176 9.02 13.31 -2.20
N GLU A 177 8.89 12.45 -3.22
CA GLU A 177 7.62 12.08 -3.85
C GLU A 177 7.25 10.62 -3.56
N LEU A 178 5.94 10.34 -3.58
CA LEU A 178 5.42 8.98 -3.39
C LEU A 178 5.66 8.13 -4.63
N THR A 179 6.16 6.92 -4.41
CA THR A 179 6.45 5.92 -5.44
C THR A 179 5.61 4.65 -5.26
N LEU A 180 5.72 3.72 -6.21
CA LEU A 180 5.12 2.39 -6.10
C LEU A 180 5.60 1.62 -4.86
N ALA A 181 6.84 1.87 -4.41
CA ALA A 181 7.38 1.27 -3.21
C ALA A 181 6.59 1.72 -1.97
N ASP A 182 6.29 3.02 -1.89
CA ASP A 182 5.50 3.62 -0.80
C ASP A 182 4.07 3.08 -0.82
N CYS A 183 3.43 3.04 -2.00
CA CYS A 183 2.08 2.48 -2.18
C CYS A 183 1.99 1.01 -1.74
N ASN A 184 3.09 0.25 -1.84
CA ASN A 184 3.13 -1.15 -1.41
C ASN A 184 3.41 -1.32 0.09
N LEU A 185 4.19 -0.42 0.69
CA LEU A 185 4.63 -0.52 2.08
C LEU A 185 3.68 0.18 3.06
N LEU A 186 3.17 1.37 2.72
CA LEU A 186 2.35 2.20 3.61
C LEU A 186 1.07 1.50 4.08
N PRO A 187 0.25 0.88 3.20
CA PRO A 187 -0.93 0.13 3.64
C PRO A 187 -0.59 -0.99 4.63
N LYS A 188 0.53 -1.68 4.41
CA LYS A 188 1.00 -2.77 5.29
C LYS A 188 1.47 -2.23 6.63
N LEU A 189 2.22 -1.13 6.64
CA LEU A 189 2.68 -0.49 7.88
C LEU A 189 1.51 0.06 8.71
N HIS A 190 0.48 0.60 8.06
CA HIS A 190 -0.73 1.05 8.74
C HIS A 190 -1.42 -0.09 9.49
N VAL A 191 -1.65 -1.22 8.80
CA VAL A 191 -2.21 -2.43 9.44
C VAL A 191 -1.34 -2.90 10.60
N VAL A 192 -0.02 -2.94 10.43
CA VAL A 192 0.92 -3.31 11.51
C VAL A 192 0.72 -2.38 12.71
N LYS A 193 0.67 -1.06 12.51
CA LYS A 193 0.50 -0.06 13.58
C LYS A 193 -0.82 -0.24 14.34
N ILE A 194 -1.94 -0.33 13.63
CA ILE A 194 -3.28 -0.43 14.25
C ILE A 194 -3.45 -1.76 14.99
N VAL A 195 -3.14 -2.87 14.32
CA VAL A 195 -3.39 -4.21 14.86
C VAL A 195 -2.39 -4.57 15.97
N ALA A 196 -1.10 -4.22 15.83
CA ALA A 196 -0.12 -4.49 16.88
C ALA A 196 -0.44 -3.71 18.16
N LYS A 197 -0.89 -2.46 18.01
CA LYS A 197 -1.36 -1.65 19.14
C LYS A 197 -2.58 -2.26 19.81
N LYS A 198 -3.62 -2.61 19.03
CA LYS A 198 -4.88 -3.12 19.59
C LYS A 198 -4.75 -4.47 20.31
N TYR A 199 -4.01 -5.42 19.73
CA TYR A 199 -4.00 -6.81 20.20
C TYR A 199 -2.77 -7.22 21.00
N ARG A 200 -1.69 -6.46 20.92
CA ARG A 200 -0.42 -6.76 21.60
C ARG A 200 0.13 -5.58 22.42
N ASN A 201 -0.55 -4.43 22.41
CA ASN A 201 -0.09 -3.20 23.04
C ASN A 201 1.36 -2.84 22.63
N TYR A 202 1.69 -3.13 21.37
CA TYR A 202 2.98 -2.83 20.78
C TYR A 202 2.86 -1.54 19.97
N ASP A 203 3.61 -0.53 20.37
CA ASP A 203 3.80 0.70 19.59
C ASP A 203 5.20 0.67 18.94
N ILE A 204 5.31 1.30 17.77
CA ILE A 204 6.58 1.46 17.09
C ILE A 204 7.49 2.34 17.97
N PRO A 205 8.70 1.89 18.35
CA PRO A 205 9.59 2.65 19.22
C PRO A 205 9.87 4.06 18.71
N ALA A 206 9.83 5.05 19.61
CA ALA A 206 10.10 6.46 19.27
C ALA A 206 11.56 6.69 18.83
N GLU A 207 12.48 5.79 19.20
CA GLU A 207 13.88 5.78 18.77
C GLU A 207 14.03 5.62 17.25
N MET A 208 13.04 5.02 16.56
CA MET A 208 13.03 4.85 15.11
C MET A 208 12.60 6.14 14.41
N THR A 209 13.48 7.15 14.45
CA THR A 209 13.18 8.51 13.98
C THR A 209 12.87 8.60 12.49
N GLY A 210 13.48 7.75 11.66
CA GLY A 210 13.26 7.71 10.21
C GLY A 210 11.87 7.17 9.88
N LEU A 211 11.48 6.08 10.54
CA LEU A 211 10.15 5.49 10.39
C LEU A 211 9.04 6.42 10.90
N GLN A 212 9.26 7.10 12.03
CA GLN A 212 8.31 8.09 12.55
C GLN A 212 8.15 9.27 11.59
N ARG A 213 9.26 9.77 11.03
CA ARG A 213 9.24 10.83 10.00
C ARG A 213 8.46 10.37 8.77
N TYR A 214 8.75 9.19 8.26
CA TYR A 214 8.09 8.61 7.09
C TYR A 214 6.58 8.46 7.29
N LEU A 215 6.16 7.86 8.41
CA LEU A 215 4.74 7.72 8.75
C LEU A 215 4.06 9.08 8.88
N LYS A 216 4.68 10.04 9.57
CA LYS A 216 4.13 11.40 9.73
C LYS A 216 3.90 12.08 8.36
N ASN A 217 4.86 11.97 7.45
CA ASN A 217 4.73 12.54 6.11
C ASN A 217 3.64 11.81 5.30
N ALA A 218 3.54 10.48 5.42
CA ALA A 218 2.51 9.70 4.74
C ALA A 218 1.10 10.01 5.25
N TYR A 219 0.87 10.14 6.55
CA TYR A 219 -0.45 10.53 7.09
C TYR A 219 -0.84 11.97 6.76
N ALA A 220 0.13 12.82 6.38
CA ALA A 220 -0.14 14.18 5.91
C ALA A 220 -0.55 14.23 4.42
N ARG A 221 -0.52 13.08 3.72
CA ARG A 221 -0.89 12.98 2.30
C ARG A 221 -2.32 12.43 2.16
N ASP A 222 -3.13 13.14 1.40
CA ASP A 222 -4.52 12.79 1.14
C ASP A 222 -4.62 11.47 0.37
N GLU A 223 -3.67 11.19 -0.52
CA GLU A 223 -3.63 9.97 -1.33
C GLU A 223 -3.53 8.72 -0.45
N PHE A 224 -2.93 8.82 0.73
CA PHE A 224 -2.85 7.73 1.70
C PHE A 224 -4.04 7.75 2.67
N THR A 225 -4.34 8.89 3.27
CA THR A 225 -5.36 8.99 4.34
C THR A 225 -6.76 8.70 3.82
N ASN A 226 -7.11 9.19 2.61
CA ASN A 226 -8.43 8.97 2.03
C ASN A 226 -8.61 7.58 1.40
N THR A 227 -7.52 6.82 1.25
CA THR A 227 -7.57 5.44 0.75
C THR A 227 -7.50 4.39 1.87
N CYS A 228 -7.23 4.81 3.11
CA CYS A 228 -7.24 3.94 4.28
C CYS A 228 -8.66 3.45 4.61
N ALA A 229 -8.78 2.17 4.94
CA ALA A 229 -9.96 1.66 5.62
C ALA A 229 -10.05 2.25 7.04
N ALA A 230 -11.25 2.28 7.61
CA ALA A 230 -11.44 2.70 9.00
C ALA A 230 -10.65 1.78 9.96
N ASP A 231 -10.08 2.35 11.02
CA ASP A 231 -9.33 1.59 12.03
C ASP A 231 -10.13 0.40 12.57
N SER A 232 -11.45 0.57 12.78
CA SER A 232 -12.35 -0.49 13.23
C SER A 232 -12.43 -1.68 12.25
N GLU A 233 -12.40 -1.43 10.94
CA GLU A 233 -12.41 -2.49 9.92
C GLU A 233 -11.10 -3.28 9.92
N ILE A 234 -9.98 -2.59 10.13
CA ILE A 234 -8.66 -3.23 10.24
C ILE A 234 -8.61 -4.10 11.49
N GLU A 235 -9.11 -3.59 12.62
CA GLU A 235 -9.21 -4.36 13.86
C GLU A 235 -10.10 -5.59 13.69
N LEU A 236 -11.33 -5.41 13.19
CA LEU A 236 -12.29 -6.49 12.98
C LEU A 236 -11.73 -7.60 12.08
N ALA A 237 -11.04 -7.24 10.99
CA ALA A 237 -10.41 -8.19 10.08
C ALA A 237 -9.34 -9.07 10.75
N TYR A 238 -8.74 -8.60 11.85
CA TYR A 238 -7.72 -9.34 12.60
C TYR A 238 -8.23 -9.97 13.89
N ALA A 239 -9.49 -9.74 14.27
CA ALA A 239 -10.07 -10.23 15.52
C ALA A 239 -9.98 -11.76 15.68
N ASP A 240 -10.25 -12.51 14.61
CA ASP A 240 -10.24 -13.98 14.65
C ASP A 240 -8.82 -14.58 14.66
N VAL A 241 -7.87 -13.90 14.04
CA VAL A 241 -6.48 -14.37 13.89
C VAL A 241 -5.58 -13.91 15.03
N ALA A 242 -5.89 -12.77 15.65
CA ALA A 242 -5.18 -12.24 16.81
C ALA A 242 -5.64 -12.93 18.10
N LYS A 243 -5.46 -14.26 18.15
CA LYS A 243 -5.82 -15.07 19.31
C LYS A 243 -5.05 -14.61 20.55
N ARG A 244 -5.72 -14.66 21.72
CA ARG A 244 -5.10 -14.34 23.01
C ARG A 244 -3.93 -15.30 23.27
N LEU A 245 -2.85 -14.77 23.84
CA LEU A 245 -1.73 -15.59 24.29
C LEU A 245 -2.23 -16.53 25.39
N SER A 246 -2.10 -17.84 25.18
CA SER A 246 -2.44 -18.80 26.22
C SER A 246 -1.37 -18.74 27.29
N ARG A 247 -1.77 -18.44 28.53
CA ARG A 247 -0.94 -18.70 29.71
C ARG A 247 -0.91 -20.22 29.89
N SER A 248 0.13 -20.86 29.33
CA SER A 248 0.49 -22.22 29.75
C SER A 248 1.02 -22.17 31.18
#